data_AF-A0A529NWY3-F1
#
_entry.id   AF-A0A529NWY3-F1
#
_cell.length_a   1.000
_cell.length_b   1.000
_cell.length_c   1.000
_cell.angle_alpha   90.00
_cell.angle_beta   90.00
_cell.angle_gamma   90.00
#
_symmetry.space_group_name_H-M   'P 1'
#
loop_
_entity.id
_entity.type
_entity.pdbx_description
1 polymer ?
#
loop_
_entity_poly.entity_id
_entity_poly.type
_entity_poly.pdbx_seq_one_letter_code
_entity_poly.pdbx_strand_id
1 'polypeptide(L)'
;SVRSPRDIIFRSELDALAARFPNLGVTFLCSKGGPSGTGPSGRIDGSMLLRLVPDLAKRAVYTCGPEPYMTALRDGFDEVGVKPLAYYEESFGGYPSGVAPDDFAISSFVHFAKSGLEHRCAPGETLLDAARKCGVYVPTACQQGVCGTCRIAKLSGEVAMCDLGGLTSEEKSAGYILACCSRAQGTVSVDL
;
A
#
# COMPACT_ATOMS: atom_id res chain seq x y z
N SER A 1 13.07 4.26 8.15
CA SER A 1 13.00 3.18 9.14
C SER A 1 12.94 1.85 8.41
N VAL A 2 13.69 0.83 8.86
CA VAL A 2 13.76 -0.49 8.20
C VAL A 2 13.76 -1.63 9.23
N ARG A 3 13.65 -2.88 8.75
CA ARG A 3 13.68 -4.05 9.63
C ARG A 3 15.09 -4.32 10.16
N SER A 4 16.11 -4.30 9.32
CA SER A 4 17.50 -4.57 9.68
C SER A 4 18.48 -3.70 8.86
N PRO A 5 19.75 -3.56 9.28
CA PRO A 5 20.71 -2.69 8.59
C PRO A 5 20.92 -3.02 7.10
N ARG A 6 20.81 -4.30 6.73
CA ARG A 6 20.91 -4.76 5.32
C ARG A 6 19.74 -4.32 4.44
N ASP A 7 18.62 -3.91 5.04
CA ASP A 7 17.42 -3.48 4.32
C ASP A 7 17.48 -1.97 4.00
N ILE A 8 18.55 -1.28 4.39
CA ILE A 8 18.77 0.13 4.07
C ILE A 8 19.22 0.23 2.62
N ILE A 9 18.31 0.67 1.77
CA ILE A 9 18.64 1.08 0.40
C ILE A 9 19.23 2.50 0.38
N PHE A 10 20.12 2.76 -0.58
CA PHE A 10 20.75 4.07 -0.82
C PHE A 10 21.54 4.65 0.36
N ARG A 11 22.12 3.80 1.21
CA ARG A 11 22.85 4.24 2.42
C ARG A 11 23.95 5.24 2.09
N SER A 12 24.82 4.91 1.14
CA SER A 12 25.99 5.71 0.79
C SER A 12 25.59 7.05 0.16
N GLU A 13 24.55 7.06 -0.65
CA GLU A 13 24.02 8.25 -1.31
C GLU A 13 23.39 9.21 -0.30
N LEU A 14 22.61 8.68 0.65
CA LEU A 14 22.01 9.47 1.73
C LEU A 14 23.07 10.05 2.66
N ASP A 15 24.10 9.27 3.02
CA ASP A 15 25.25 9.76 3.80
C ASP A 15 26.01 10.88 3.05
N ALA A 16 26.22 10.71 1.74
CA ALA A 16 26.87 11.73 0.91
C ALA A 16 26.04 13.02 0.80
N LEU A 17 24.71 12.91 0.69
CA LEU A 17 23.81 14.06 0.72
C LEU A 17 23.87 14.78 2.08
N ALA A 18 23.83 14.04 3.19
CA ALA A 18 23.93 14.62 4.52
C ALA A 18 25.28 15.33 4.76
N ALA A 19 26.38 14.77 4.24
CA ALA A 19 27.70 15.39 4.31
C ALA A 19 27.79 16.68 3.47
N ARG A 20 27.04 16.75 2.36
CA ARG A 20 27.05 17.90 1.43
C ARG A 20 26.14 19.04 1.88
N PHE A 21 25.00 18.74 2.50
CA PHE A 21 23.97 19.73 2.82
C PHE A 21 23.82 19.91 4.33
N PRO A 22 24.30 21.02 4.92
CA PRO A 22 24.26 21.24 6.38
C PRO A 22 22.85 21.27 6.98
N ASN A 23 21.82 21.49 6.16
CA ASN A 23 20.42 21.50 6.57
C ASN A 23 19.72 20.13 6.42
N LEU A 24 20.44 19.07 6.02
CA LEU A 24 19.92 17.72 5.87
C LEU A 24 20.47 16.81 6.97
N GLY A 25 19.59 16.41 7.88
CA GLY A 25 19.87 15.35 8.85
C GLY A 25 19.30 14.01 8.36
N VAL A 26 20.09 12.94 8.40
CA VAL A 26 19.65 11.58 8.08
C VAL A 26 19.82 10.70 9.30
N THR A 27 18.74 10.04 9.72
CA THR A 27 18.77 9.05 10.80
C THR A 27 18.24 7.72 10.30
N PHE A 28 19.05 6.67 10.42
CA PHE A 28 18.64 5.30 10.13
C PHE A 28 18.10 4.64 11.40
N LEU A 29 16.87 4.13 11.32
CA LEU A 29 16.21 3.40 12.40
C LEU A 29 16.02 1.95 11.97
N CYS A 30 16.52 1.02 12.78
CA CYS A 30 16.38 -0.42 12.58
C CYS A 30 15.56 -1.06 13.70
N SER A 31 14.44 -1.70 13.36
CA SER A 31 13.53 -2.30 14.35
C SER A 31 14.06 -3.59 14.98
N LYS A 32 14.76 -4.43 14.20
CA LYS A 32 15.61 -5.49 14.74
C LYS A 32 17.01 -4.89 14.82
N GLY A 33 17.48 -4.61 16.03
CA GLY A 33 18.72 -3.87 16.30
C GLY A 33 19.89 -4.30 15.41
N GLY A 34 20.72 -3.31 15.04
CA GLY A 34 22.01 -3.54 14.40
C GLY A 34 23.14 -3.62 15.42
N PRO A 35 24.36 -4.03 15.01
CA PRO A 35 25.54 -3.93 15.87
C PRO A 35 25.71 -2.49 16.39
N SER A 36 26.28 -2.35 17.60
CA SER A 36 26.53 -1.06 18.25
C SER A 36 27.13 -0.04 17.28
N GLY A 37 26.45 1.11 17.12
CA GLY A 37 26.88 2.21 16.23
C GLY A 37 25.96 2.51 15.05
N THR A 38 24.88 1.75 14.82
CA THR A 38 23.95 1.97 13.69
C THR A 38 22.83 3.00 13.92
N GLY A 39 22.90 3.80 14.99
CA GLY A 39 21.85 4.76 15.35
C GLY A 39 20.76 4.17 16.26
N PRO A 40 19.63 4.88 16.44
CA PRO A 40 18.55 4.43 17.31
C PRO A 40 17.98 3.08 16.87
N SER A 41 17.62 2.24 17.84
CA SER A 41 17.01 0.92 17.61
C SER A 41 15.57 0.90 18.10
N GLY A 42 14.73 0.11 17.43
CA GLY A 42 13.33 -0.08 17.80
C GLY A 42 12.36 0.41 16.73
N ARG A 43 11.07 0.40 17.06
CA ARG A 43 10.04 1.04 16.23
C ARG A 43 10.04 2.54 16.50
N ILE A 44 9.53 3.30 15.54
CA ILE A 44 9.37 4.74 15.70
C ILE A 44 8.22 4.98 16.69
N ASP A 45 8.41 5.93 17.60
CA ASP A 45 7.43 6.38 18.59
C ASP A 45 7.59 7.88 18.83
N GLY A 46 6.65 8.49 19.57
CA GLY A 46 6.65 9.91 19.84
C GLY A 46 7.88 10.39 20.61
N SER A 47 8.31 9.62 21.61
CA SER A 47 9.50 9.93 22.42
C SER A 47 10.77 9.99 21.56
N MET A 48 10.93 9.05 20.63
CA MET A 48 12.05 9.01 19.69
C MET A 48 11.99 10.20 18.72
N LEU A 49 10.81 10.56 18.23
CA LEU A 49 10.64 11.72 17.36
C LEU A 49 11.10 13.02 18.03
N LEU A 50 10.70 13.27 19.28
CA LEU A 50 11.12 14.48 20.01
C LEU A 50 12.62 14.49 20.32
N ARG A 51 13.22 13.34 20.57
CA ARG A 51 14.67 13.25 20.77
C ARG A 51 15.44 13.56 19.48
N LEU A 52 14.94 13.12 18.33
CA LEU A 52 15.58 13.33 17.04
C LEU A 52 15.30 14.71 16.44
N VAL A 53 14.10 15.25 16.69
CA VAL A 53 13.62 16.53 16.17
C VAL A 53 12.95 17.31 17.31
N PRO A 54 13.71 17.99 18.18
CA PRO A 54 13.16 18.68 19.35
C PRO A 54 12.22 19.85 19.00
N ASP A 55 12.32 20.38 17.79
CA ASP A 55 11.48 21.48 17.29
C ASP A 55 10.34 20.98 16.38
N LEU A 56 9.92 19.71 16.50
CA LEU A 56 8.91 19.04 15.67
C LEU A 56 7.62 19.86 15.48
N ALA A 57 7.15 20.56 16.52
CA ALA A 57 5.96 21.40 16.47
C ALA A 57 6.04 22.54 15.43
N LYS A 58 7.26 22.92 15.02
CA LYS A 58 7.52 24.00 14.05
C LYS A 58 7.79 23.47 12.64
N ARG A 59 7.58 22.18 12.39
CA ARG A 59 7.92 21.52 11.13
C ARG A 59 6.67 21.03 10.41
N ALA A 60 6.73 21.04 9.07
CA ALA A 60 5.84 20.20 8.27
C ALA A 60 6.42 18.78 8.23
N VAL A 61 5.56 17.79 8.35
CA VAL A 61 5.94 16.37 8.33
C VAL A 61 5.35 15.72 7.09
N TYR A 62 6.21 15.00 6.37
CA TYR A 62 5.85 14.18 5.22
C TYR A 62 6.18 12.73 5.55
N THR A 63 5.18 11.87 5.42
CA THR A 63 5.31 10.46 5.78
C THR A 63 4.89 9.59 4.59
N CYS A 64 5.70 8.57 4.32
CA CYS A 64 5.34 7.46 3.45
C CYS A 64 5.83 6.16 4.10
N GLY A 65 5.01 5.13 4.04
CA GLY A 65 5.37 3.79 4.52
C GLY A 65 4.15 2.88 4.66
N PRO A 66 4.34 1.64 5.15
CA PRO A 66 3.23 0.74 5.44
C PRO A 66 2.27 1.33 6.47
N GLU A 67 0.99 0.94 6.40
CA GLU A 67 -0.06 1.46 7.32
C GLU A 67 0.31 1.38 8.82
N PRO A 68 0.90 0.28 9.33
CA PRO A 68 1.31 0.23 10.74
C PRO A 68 2.41 1.24 11.10
N TYR A 69 3.24 1.65 10.14
CA TYR A 69 4.27 2.67 10.36
C TYR A 69 3.65 4.08 10.43
N MET A 70 2.74 4.39 9.51
CA MET A 70 2.04 5.68 9.50
C MET A 70 1.14 5.84 10.73
N THR A 71 0.44 4.77 11.13
CA THR A 71 -0.33 4.72 12.38
C THR A 71 0.55 5.01 13.60
N ALA A 72 1.72 4.35 13.71
CA ALA A 72 2.63 4.58 14.83
C ALA A 72 3.14 6.04 14.92
N LEU A 73 3.28 6.74 13.79
CA LEU A 73 3.62 8.16 13.78
C LEU A 73 2.48 9.04 14.30
N ARG A 74 1.25 8.79 13.84
CA ARG A 74 0.05 9.51 14.30
C ARG A 74 -0.14 9.34 15.80
N ASP A 75 -0.16 8.09 16.27
CA ASP A 75 -0.29 7.77 17.69
C ASP A 75 0.86 8.40 18.52
N GLY A 76 2.08 8.39 17.95
CA GLY A 76 3.25 9.01 18.59
C GLY A 76 3.13 10.52 18.76
N PHE A 77 2.50 11.24 17.82
CA PHE A 77 2.25 12.68 17.98
C PHE A 77 1.26 12.96 19.11
N ASP A 78 0.20 12.16 19.20
CA ASP A 78 -0.81 12.27 20.26
C ASP A 78 -0.22 11.93 21.64
N GLU A 79 0.59 10.87 21.72
CA GLU A 79 1.27 10.42 22.95
C GLU A 79 2.11 11.54 23.58
N VAL A 80 2.86 12.28 22.77
CA VAL A 80 3.74 13.36 23.24
C VAL A 80 3.09 14.75 23.21
N GLY A 81 1.83 14.82 22.81
CA GLY A 81 1.06 16.07 22.76
C GLY A 81 1.63 17.12 21.80
N VAL A 82 2.30 16.70 20.72
CA VAL A 82 2.91 17.62 19.74
C VAL A 82 2.18 17.56 18.42
N LYS A 83 1.67 18.72 18.00
CA LYS A 83 1.06 18.90 16.68
C LYS A 83 2.06 19.58 15.73
N PRO A 84 2.46 18.95 14.62
CA PRO A 84 3.29 19.62 13.61
C PRO A 84 2.49 20.72 12.89
N LEU A 85 3.17 21.62 12.18
CA LEU A 85 2.52 22.70 11.41
C LEU A 85 1.61 22.15 10.31
N ALA A 86 2.03 21.04 9.70
CA ALA A 86 1.29 20.31 8.70
C ALA A 86 1.71 18.85 8.73
N TYR A 87 0.79 17.96 8.36
CA TYR A 87 1.04 16.53 8.27
C TYR A 87 0.50 16.01 6.94
N TYR A 88 1.38 15.44 6.13
CA TYR A 88 1.07 14.89 4.82
C TYR A 88 1.46 13.42 4.76
N GLU A 89 0.59 12.59 4.23
CA GLU A 89 0.81 11.16 4.08
C GLU A 89 0.65 10.73 2.62
N GLU A 90 1.53 9.84 2.20
CA GLU A 90 1.40 9.10 0.95
C GLU A 90 1.42 7.60 1.26
N SER A 91 0.31 6.94 0.96
CA SER A 91 0.18 5.49 1.11
C SER A 91 0.45 4.80 -0.21
N PHE A 92 1.39 3.85 -0.20
CA PHE A 92 1.64 2.94 -1.33
C PHE A 92 0.80 1.65 -1.22
N GLY A 93 -0.22 1.66 -0.37
CA GLY A 93 -1.02 0.49 -0.01
C GLY A 93 -0.40 -0.34 1.11
N GLY A 94 -1.25 -1.09 1.81
CA GLY A 94 -0.80 -2.19 2.65
C GLY A 94 -0.51 -3.42 1.79
N TYR A 95 0.33 -4.33 2.27
CA TYR A 95 0.17 -5.72 1.85
C TYR A 95 -1.30 -6.05 2.09
N PRO A 96 -2.06 -6.59 1.11
CA PRO A 96 -3.40 -7.06 1.39
C PRO A 96 -3.23 -8.00 2.58
N SER A 97 -3.84 -7.66 3.72
CA SER A 97 -4.03 -8.62 4.78
C SER A 97 -4.63 -9.81 4.08
N GLY A 98 -3.87 -10.91 4.05
CA GLY A 98 -4.36 -12.15 3.51
C GLY A 98 -5.65 -12.40 4.26
N VAL A 99 -6.78 -12.20 3.57
CA VAL A 99 -8.01 -12.82 4.00
C VAL A 99 -7.63 -14.28 3.99
N ALA A 100 -7.49 -14.87 5.19
CA ALA A 100 -7.20 -16.28 5.31
C ALA A 100 -8.19 -16.99 4.37
N PRO A 101 -7.73 -17.92 3.52
CA PRO A 101 -8.63 -18.63 2.65
C PRO A 101 -9.68 -19.28 3.55
N ASP A 102 -10.93 -18.83 3.43
CA ASP A 102 -12.04 -19.54 4.01
C ASP A 102 -12.03 -20.92 3.34
N ASP A 103 -12.00 -21.99 4.13
CA ASP A 103 -11.84 -23.39 3.71
C ASP A 103 -13.02 -23.93 2.87
N PHE A 104 -13.86 -23.04 2.34
CA PHE A 104 -14.93 -23.32 1.40
C PHE A 104 -14.58 -22.73 0.03
N ALA A 105 -13.56 -23.28 -0.61
CA ALA A 105 -13.18 -22.88 -1.97
C ALA A 105 -14.23 -23.36 -2.99
N ILE A 106 -15.34 -22.62 -3.11
CA ILE A 106 -16.11 -22.58 -4.34
C ILE A 106 -15.13 -22.09 -5.42
N SER A 107 -14.85 -22.95 -6.39
CA SER A 107 -14.02 -22.57 -7.55
C SER A 107 -14.62 -21.32 -8.18
N SER A 108 -13.87 -20.22 -8.14
CA SER A 108 -14.30 -18.96 -8.74
C SER A 108 -13.79 -18.87 -10.18
N PHE A 109 -14.61 -18.33 -11.07
CA PHE A 109 -14.32 -18.22 -12.49
C PHE A 109 -14.53 -16.78 -12.94
N VAL A 110 -13.69 -16.30 -13.85
CA VAL A 110 -13.89 -15.04 -14.55
C VAL A 110 -14.04 -15.30 -16.04
N HIS A 111 -15.12 -14.79 -16.61
CA HIS A 111 -15.37 -14.76 -18.05
C HIS A 111 -15.11 -13.35 -18.59
N PHE A 112 -14.22 -13.26 -19.57
CA PHE A 112 -13.87 -12.04 -20.29
C PHE A 112 -14.73 -11.95 -21.56
N ALA A 113 -15.80 -11.15 -21.51
CA ALA A 113 -16.87 -11.20 -22.51
C ALA A 113 -16.47 -10.79 -23.94
N LYS A 114 -15.51 -9.87 -24.12
CA LYS A 114 -15.05 -9.43 -25.45
C LYS A 114 -14.02 -10.37 -26.04
N SER A 115 -13.16 -10.95 -25.19
CA SER A 115 -12.17 -11.94 -25.64
C SER A 115 -12.73 -13.36 -25.75
N GLY A 116 -13.87 -13.65 -25.10
CA GLY A 116 -14.47 -14.98 -25.05
C GLY A 116 -13.64 -15.98 -24.24
N LEU A 117 -12.74 -15.49 -23.40
CA LEU A 117 -11.84 -16.30 -22.58
C LEU A 117 -12.43 -16.51 -21.19
N GLU A 118 -12.17 -17.68 -20.62
CA GLU A 118 -12.52 -17.99 -19.23
C GLU A 118 -11.26 -18.39 -18.47
N HIS A 119 -11.18 -17.96 -17.20
CA HIS A 119 -10.10 -18.31 -16.30
C HIS A 119 -10.64 -18.80 -14.96
N ARG A 120 -10.07 -19.90 -14.47
CA ARG A 120 -10.33 -20.37 -13.11
C ARG A 120 -9.42 -19.62 -12.13
N CYS A 121 -10.02 -18.80 -11.28
CA CYS A 121 -9.31 -17.98 -10.31
C CYS A 121 -8.78 -18.83 -9.15
N ALA A 122 -7.48 -18.72 -8.86
CA ALA A 122 -6.91 -19.24 -7.64
C ALA A 122 -7.41 -18.45 -6.40
N PRO A 123 -7.40 -19.04 -5.20
CA PRO A 123 -7.72 -18.31 -3.98
C PRO A 123 -6.84 -17.06 -3.83
N GLY A 124 -7.45 -15.90 -3.65
CA GLY A 124 -6.69 -14.64 -3.55
C GLY A 124 -6.05 -14.19 -4.87
N GLU A 125 -6.49 -14.68 -6.03
CA GLU A 125 -6.12 -14.14 -7.34
C GLU A 125 -6.95 -12.89 -7.68
N THR A 126 -6.30 -11.86 -8.24
CA THR A 126 -7.01 -10.65 -8.68
C THR A 126 -7.54 -10.84 -10.09
N LEU A 127 -8.58 -10.09 -10.48
CA LEU A 127 -9.05 -10.11 -11.86
C LEU A 127 -7.98 -9.63 -12.86
N LEU A 128 -7.10 -8.73 -12.43
CA LEU A 128 -5.95 -8.29 -13.22
C LEU A 128 -4.95 -9.43 -13.47
N ASP A 129 -4.63 -10.23 -12.46
CA ASP A 129 -3.71 -11.36 -12.61
C ASP A 129 -4.31 -12.45 -13.51
N ALA A 130 -5.60 -12.73 -13.33
CA ALA A 130 -6.35 -13.63 -14.20
C ALA A 130 -6.33 -13.14 -15.66
N ALA A 131 -6.60 -11.86 -15.89
CA ALA A 131 -6.57 -11.26 -17.24
C ALA A 131 -5.19 -11.40 -17.89
N ARG A 132 -4.11 -11.11 -17.13
CA ARG A 132 -2.72 -11.26 -17.61
C ARG A 132 -2.39 -12.69 -18.01
N LYS A 133 -2.82 -13.69 -17.23
CA LYS A 133 -2.59 -15.11 -17.55
C LYS A 133 -3.32 -15.55 -18.83
N CYS A 134 -4.45 -14.93 -19.14
CA CYS A 134 -5.19 -15.16 -20.38
C CYS A 134 -4.74 -14.29 -21.56
N GLY A 135 -3.77 -13.38 -21.36
CA GLY A 135 -3.34 -12.44 -22.40
C GLY A 135 -4.35 -11.31 -22.66
N VAL A 136 -5.29 -11.08 -21.74
CA VAL A 136 -6.26 -9.98 -21.80
C VAL A 136 -5.63 -8.72 -21.22
N TYR A 137 -5.59 -7.66 -22.04
CA TYR A 137 -4.97 -6.39 -21.64
C TYR A 137 -5.91 -5.56 -20.77
N VAL A 138 -5.39 -5.08 -19.64
CA VAL A 138 -6.07 -4.12 -18.76
C VAL A 138 -5.12 -2.96 -18.49
N PRO A 139 -5.53 -1.69 -18.73
CA PRO A 139 -4.72 -0.54 -18.36
C PRO A 139 -4.41 -0.51 -16.86
N THR A 140 -3.16 -0.30 -16.48
CA THR A 140 -2.75 -0.29 -15.06
C THR A 140 -1.73 0.80 -14.76
N ALA A 141 -1.85 1.42 -13.58
CA ALA A 141 -0.84 2.33 -13.03
C ALA A 141 -0.46 1.92 -11.59
N CYS A 142 -1.29 2.24 -10.58
CA CYS A 142 -0.93 1.97 -9.18
C CYS A 142 -0.99 0.49 -8.77
N GLN A 143 -1.91 -0.29 -9.36
CA GLN A 143 -2.24 -1.67 -8.94
C GLN A 143 -2.65 -1.83 -7.46
N GLN A 144 -3.12 -0.76 -6.81
CA GLN A 144 -3.51 -0.73 -5.39
C GLN A 144 -4.95 -0.23 -5.16
N GLY A 145 -5.73 -0.01 -6.23
CA GLY A 145 -7.11 0.44 -6.09
C GLY A 145 -7.29 1.92 -5.72
N VAL A 146 -6.27 2.77 -5.93
CA VAL A 146 -6.32 4.22 -5.63
C VAL A 146 -6.47 5.11 -6.87
N CYS A 147 -5.92 4.70 -8.03
CA CYS A 147 -5.83 5.59 -9.20
C CYS A 147 -6.95 5.42 -10.26
N GLY A 148 -7.80 4.39 -10.14
CA GLY A 148 -8.89 4.14 -11.10
C GLY A 148 -8.50 3.64 -12.49
N THR A 149 -7.21 3.55 -12.85
CA THR A 149 -6.77 3.21 -14.22
C THR A 149 -7.24 1.84 -14.70
N CYS A 150 -7.31 0.85 -13.80
CA CYS A 150 -7.76 -0.51 -14.11
C CYS A 150 -9.27 -0.71 -14.00
N ARG A 151 -10.05 0.36 -14.18
CA ARG A 151 -11.51 0.33 -14.13
C ARG A 151 -12.06 -0.47 -15.30
N ILE A 152 -12.89 -1.45 -14.99
CA ILE A 152 -13.59 -2.32 -15.95
C ILE A 152 -15.05 -2.47 -15.55
N ALA A 153 -15.94 -2.77 -16.50
CA ALA A 153 -17.36 -2.99 -16.20
C ALA A 153 -17.60 -4.45 -15.80
N LYS A 154 -18.29 -4.65 -14.67
CA LYS A 154 -18.83 -5.95 -14.23
C LYS A 154 -20.18 -6.16 -14.92
N LEU A 155 -20.30 -7.22 -15.72
CA LEU A 155 -21.53 -7.56 -16.42
C LEU A 155 -22.45 -8.43 -15.55
N SER A 156 -21.87 -9.37 -14.80
CA SER A 156 -22.62 -10.25 -13.89
C SER A 156 -21.72 -10.87 -12.83
N GLY A 157 -22.33 -11.44 -11.79
CA GLY A 157 -21.62 -12.07 -10.65
C GLY A 157 -21.19 -11.06 -9.60
N GLU A 158 -20.50 -11.55 -8.56
CA GLU A 158 -20.02 -10.72 -7.45
C GLU A 158 -18.51 -10.74 -7.31
N VAL A 159 -17.97 -9.65 -6.79
CA VAL A 159 -16.53 -9.50 -6.53
C VAL A 159 -16.30 -8.94 -5.13
N ALA A 160 -15.30 -9.49 -4.45
CA ALA A 160 -14.72 -8.84 -3.29
C ALA A 160 -13.74 -7.77 -3.79
N MET A 161 -14.02 -6.51 -3.51
CA MET A 161 -13.17 -5.38 -3.91
C MET A 161 -12.79 -4.54 -2.69
N CYS A 162 -11.49 -4.33 -2.49
CA CYS A 162 -10.97 -3.40 -1.49
C CYS A 162 -10.26 -2.27 -2.23
N ASP A 163 -11.02 -1.21 -2.56
CA ASP A 163 -10.48 -0.02 -3.21
C ASP A 163 -10.15 1.07 -2.18
N LEU A 164 -9.08 1.82 -2.44
CA LEU A 164 -8.63 2.93 -1.59
C LEU A 164 -9.15 4.28 -2.12
N GLY A 165 -10.42 4.30 -2.56
CA GLY A 165 -11.05 5.48 -3.16
C GLY A 165 -10.79 5.65 -4.66
N GLY A 166 -10.32 4.59 -5.35
CA GLY A 166 -10.08 4.63 -6.79
C GLY A 166 -11.34 4.63 -7.67
N LEU A 167 -12.53 4.50 -7.08
CA LEU A 167 -13.83 4.68 -7.75
C LEU A 167 -14.77 5.51 -6.88
N THR A 168 -15.58 6.35 -7.52
CA THR A 168 -16.68 7.05 -6.84
C THR A 168 -17.85 6.11 -6.54
N SER A 169 -18.73 6.52 -5.65
CA SER A 169 -19.93 5.75 -5.29
C SER A 169 -20.85 5.54 -6.50
N GLU A 170 -20.94 6.51 -7.40
CA GLU A 170 -21.72 6.46 -8.63
C GLU A 170 -21.15 5.46 -9.64
N GLU A 171 -19.82 5.37 -9.74
CA GLU A 171 -19.17 4.39 -10.60
C GLU A 171 -19.39 2.96 -10.08
N LYS A 172 -19.31 2.77 -8.75
CA LYS A 172 -19.60 1.48 -8.13
C LYS A 172 -21.05 1.06 -8.36
N SER A 173 -21.99 1.98 -8.19
CA SER A 173 -23.42 1.68 -8.41
C SER A 173 -23.76 1.45 -9.89
N ALA A 174 -23.01 2.04 -10.80
CA ALA A 174 -23.07 1.76 -12.24
C ALA A 174 -22.42 0.41 -12.64
N GLY A 175 -21.86 -0.35 -11.68
CA GLY A 175 -21.29 -1.68 -11.92
C GLY A 175 -19.82 -1.68 -12.33
N TYR A 176 -19.09 -0.58 -12.16
CA TYR A 176 -17.64 -0.55 -12.39
C TYR A 176 -16.87 -1.13 -11.21
N ILE A 177 -15.78 -1.83 -11.53
CA ILE A 177 -14.86 -2.45 -10.57
C ILE A 177 -13.41 -2.18 -10.96
N LEU A 178 -12.47 -2.36 -10.03
CA LEU A 178 -11.03 -2.19 -10.28
C LEU A 178 -10.34 -3.55 -10.38
N ALA A 179 -9.89 -3.91 -11.57
CA ALA A 179 -9.33 -5.24 -11.82
C ALA A 179 -8.16 -5.60 -10.88
N CYS A 180 -7.34 -4.62 -10.47
CA CYS A 180 -6.15 -4.85 -9.64
C CYS A 180 -6.46 -5.21 -8.17
N CYS A 181 -7.67 -4.93 -7.67
CA CYS A 181 -8.04 -5.18 -6.28
C CYS A 181 -9.39 -5.88 -6.12
N SER A 182 -10.00 -6.29 -7.24
CA SER A 182 -11.21 -7.14 -7.27
C SER A 182 -10.84 -8.62 -7.36
N ARG A 183 -11.60 -9.46 -6.65
CA ARG A 183 -11.50 -10.92 -6.66
C ARG A 183 -12.88 -11.52 -6.92
N ALA A 184 -12.96 -12.51 -7.80
CA ALA A 184 -14.22 -13.19 -8.10
C ALA A 184 -14.77 -13.91 -6.85
N GLN A 185 -16.08 -13.80 -6.63
CA GLN A 185 -16.83 -14.61 -5.66
C GLN A 185 -17.78 -15.53 -6.44
N GLY A 186 -17.30 -16.73 -6.79
CA GLY A 186 -17.99 -17.63 -7.72
C GLY A 186 -17.73 -17.25 -9.18
N THR A 187 -18.74 -17.34 -10.04
CA THR A 187 -18.62 -17.01 -11.48
C THR A 187 -18.95 -15.53 -11.71
N VAL A 188 -18.00 -14.79 -12.26
CA VAL A 188 -18.13 -13.37 -12.61
C VAL A 188 -17.89 -13.16 -14.11
N SER A 189 -18.63 -12.25 -14.74
CA SER A 189 -18.41 -11.84 -16.13
C SER A 189 -18.05 -10.36 -16.18
N VAL A 190 -17.01 -10.02 -16.95
CA VAL A 190 -16.49 -8.66 -17.10
C VAL A 190 -16.35 -8.27 -18.57
N ASP A 191 -16.46 -6.98 -18.86
CA ASP A 191 -16.45 -6.42 -20.22
C ASP A 191 -15.03 -6.25 -20.80
N LEU A 192 -14.30 -7.38 -20.92
CA LEU A 192 -12.90 -7.47 -21.37
C LEU A 192 -12.65 -8.58 -22.39
#